data_AF-A0A3D5GI89-F1
#
_entry.id   AF-A0A3D5GI89-F1
#
_cell.length_a   1.000
_cell.length_b   1.000
_cell.length_c   1.000
_cell.angle_alpha   90.00
_cell.angle_beta   90.00
_cell.angle_gamma   90.00
#
_symmetry.space_group_name_H-M   'P 1'
#
loop_
_entity.id
_entity.type
_entity.pdbx_description
1 polymer ?
#
loop_
_entity_poly.entity_id
_entity_poly.type
_entity_poly.pdbx_seq_one_letter_code
_entity_poly.pdbx_strand_id
1 'polypeptide(L)' 'MLIETVETFVVGNPPPRHGGRYFIFVKLATNDGIEGIGEAYVATVG' A
#
# COMPACT_ATOMS: atom_id res chain seq x y z
N MET A 1 4.87 15.45 14.98
CA MET A 1 4.23 14.99 13.72
C MET A 1 5.17 15.11 12.53
N LEU A 2 6.00 14.08 12.37
CA LEU A 2 6.79 13.79 11.18
C LEU A 2 6.59 12.30 10.83
N ILE A 3 6.65 11.93 9.55
CA ILE A 3 6.69 10.52 9.16
C ILE A 3 8.06 9.95 9.51
N GLU A 4 8.09 8.83 10.21
CA GLU A 4 9.32 8.15 10.64
C GLU A 4 9.58 6.88 9.83
N THR A 5 8.54 6.13 9.47
CA THR A 5 8.68 4.87 8.72
C THR A 5 7.68 4.76 7.57
N VAL A 6 8.09 3.99 6.55
CA VAL A 6 7.27 3.58 5.41
C VAL A 6 7.44 2.09 5.21
N GLU A 7 6.35 1.35 5.19
CA GLU A 7 6.31 -0.07 4.83
C GLU A 7 5.40 -0.24 3.61
N THR A 8 5.82 -1.08 2.67
CA THR A 8 5.10 -1.31 1.41
C THR A 8 4.65 -2.76 1.31
N PHE A 9 3.45 -2.97 0.78
CA PHE A 9 2.86 -4.29 0.58
C PHE A 9 2.37 -4.41 -0.85
N VAL A 10 2.89 -5.40 -1.58
CA VAL A 10 2.34 -5.79 -2.88
C VAL A 10 1.53 -7.07 -2.67
N VAL A 11 0.21 -6.93 -2.69
CA VAL A 11 -0.72 -8.00 -2.35
C VAL A 11 -1.35 -8.55 -3.62
N GLY A 12 -1.09 -9.81 -3.95
CA GLY A 12 -1.73 -10.48 -5.08
C GLY A 12 -3.22 -10.71 -4.82
N ASN A 13 -4.07 -10.37 -5.79
CA ASN A 13 -5.50 -10.63 -5.73
C ASN A 13 -5.79 -12.07 -6.17
N PRO A 14 -6.39 -12.93 -5.32
CA PRO A 14 -6.74 -14.30 -5.70
C PRO A 14 -7.76 -14.35 -6.85
N PRO A 15 -7.89 -15.49 -7.57
CA PRO A 15 -9.02 -15.72 -8.47
C PRO A 15 -10.36 -15.46 -7.77
N PRO A 16 -11.35 -14.79 -8.41
CA PRO A 16 -11.45 -14.46 -9.83
C PRO A 16 -10.80 -13.11 -10.27
N ARG A 17 -10.00 -12.46 -9.41
CA ARG A 17 -9.24 -11.22 -9.71
C ARG A 17 -10.09 -10.00 -10.11
N HIS A 18 -11.34 -9.92 -9.66
CA HIS A 18 -12.09 -8.68 -9.77
C HIS A 18 -11.36 -7.57 -8.97
N GLY A 19 -11.14 -6.41 -9.61
CA GLY A 19 -10.36 -5.31 -9.01
C GLY A 19 -8.87 -5.28 -9.39
N GLY A 20 -8.38 -6.21 -10.21
CA GLY A 20 -7.00 -6.22 -10.70
C GLY A 20 -6.17 -7.40 -10.21
N ARG A 21 -4.91 -7.47 -10.64
CA ARG A 21 -4.01 -8.59 -10.31
C ARG A 21 -3.35 -8.46 -8.93
N TYR A 22 -3.12 -7.24 -8.50
CA TYR A 22 -2.48 -6.93 -7.22
C TYR A 22 -2.90 -5.54 -6.76
N PHE A 23 -2.72 -5.29 -5.47
CA PHE A 23 -2.88 -4.00 -4.82
C PHE A 23 -1.55 -3.58 -4.21
N ILE A 24 -1.27 -2.28 -4.18
CA ILE A 24 -0.07 -1.72 -3.57
C ILE A 24 -0.51 -0.88 -2.37
N PHE A 25 -0.29 -1.40 -1.17
CA PHE A 25 -0.55 -0.66 0.06
C PHE A 25 0.73 -0.05 0.61
N VAL A 26 0.57 1.08 1.31
CA VAL A 26 1.61 1.72 2.10
C VAL A 26 1.11 1.92 3.52
N LYS A 27 1.96 1.58 4.49
CA LYS A 27 1.76 1.94 5.90
C LYS A 27 2.80 2.98 6.27
N LEU A 28 2.34 4.09 6.85
CA LEU A 28 3.18 5.13 7.41
C LEU A 28 3.02 5.11 8.93
N ALA A 29 4.12 5.26 9.66
CA ALA A 29 4.08 5.57 11.08
C ALA A 29 4.77 6.91 11.34
N THR A 30 4.19 7.74 12.21
CA THR A 30 4.79 8.99 12.66
C THR A 30 5.70 8.78 13.86
N ASN A 31 6.60 9.73 14.08
CA ASN A 31 7.49 9.75 15.25
C ASN A 31 6.76 9.97 16.60
N ASP A 32 5.46 10.25 16.56
CA ASP A 32 4.58 10.38 17.73
C ASP A 32 3.53 9.24 17.81
N GLY A 33 3.74 8.15 17.05
CA GLY A 33 3.01 6.89 17.22
C GLY A 33 1.68 6.77 16.47
N ILE A 34 1.37 7.70 15.56
CA ILE A 34 0.18 7.61 14.71
C ILE A 34 0.50 6.74 13.49
N GLU A 35 -0.38 5.78 13.21
CA GLU A 35 -0.28 4.94 12.01
C GLU A 35 -1.37 5.28 11.00
N GLY A 36 -1.01 5.25 9.71
CA GLY A 36 -1.94 5.44 8.61
C GLY A 36 -1.68 4.43 7.49
N ILE A 37 -2.75 3.98 6.84
CA ILE A 37 -2.68 3.11 5.66
C ILE A 37 -3.25 3.82 4.45
N GLY A 38 -2.63 3.61 3.28
CA GLY A 38 -3.10 4.11 1.99
C GLY A 38 -2.84 3.10 0.88
N GLU A 39 -3.45 3.35 -0.28
CA GLU A 39 -3.27 2.55 -1.49
C GLU A 39 -2.76 3.43 -2.63
N ALA A 40 -1.77 2.93 -3.37
CA ALA A 40 -1.29 3.56 -4.60
C ALA A 40 -1.89 2.85 -5.82
N TYR A 41 -2.63 3.57 -6.64
CA TYR A 41 -3.17 3.05 -7.89
C TYR A 41 -2.26 3.41 -9.08
N VAL A 42 -1.29 2.53 -9.36
CA VAL A 42 -0.37 2.67 -10.49
C VAL A 42 0.05 1.30 -11.02
N ALA A 43 0.20 1.19 -12.33
CA ALA A 43 0.73 0.00 -12.98
C ALA A 43 1.61 0.41 -14.17
N THR A 44 2.81 -0.17 -14.27
CA THR A 44 3.56 -0.16 -15.52
C THR A 44 3.02 -1.30 -16.37
N VAL A 45 2.23 -0.95 -17.38
CA VAL A 45 1.73 -1.89 -18.39
C VAL A 45 2.53 -1.70 -19.67
N GLY A 46 3.04 -2.80 -20.21
CA GLY A 46 3.68 -2.89 -21.53
C GLY A 46 2.95 -3.91 -22.37
#